data_AF-A0A7X4FQ78-F1
#
_entry.id   AF-A0A7X4FQ78-F1
#
_cell.length_a   1.000
_cell.length_b   1.000
_cell.length_c   1.000
_cell.angle_alpha   90.00
_cell.angle_beta   90.00
_cell.angle_gamma   90.00
#
_symmetry.space_group_name_H-M   'P 1'
#
loop_
_entity.id
_entity.type
_entity.pdbx_description
1 polymer ?
#
loop_
_entity_poly.entity_id
_entity_poly.type
_entity_poly.pdbx_seq_one_letter_code
_entity_poly.pdbx_strand_id
1 'polypeptide(L)'
;SNPCSEYMFLDDSACNLASLNLLAFVKHDNPAEFDVDAFRAGVRTMITAQEILVGNASYPTEAIRVNSHAYRPLGLGYANLGALLMSHAIPYDSDAARKCAAAITAVMTGEAYAQSARIARDCGGPFSGYDKNAEPFLRVMRKHRDALDHANLPEEQYLQIRELWNEAIGIGEKHGFRNAQATVLAPTGTIAFMMDCDTTGIEPDIALVKYKHLVGGGTISIVNRTVPTALRSLGYDDEQTERITGHIEKEGTIEGAGDLKPDHLPVFDCAYKPGSGERSIHYSGHLKMVAAAQPFISGAISKTVNLPNEATVDDMEQAYMDAWRLGTKSVSVYRDGSKRAQPLNTGLAGEAGGEQPRPVRRKLPDERDAVIHKFDIAGYKGYITVGLFEDGSPGEMFLVMSKEGSTISGFADSFAQSVSYNLQYGVPLQTLVDKFSHTRFEPAGLTKNPEVRIAKSIVDYIFRWMATRFLSPEAQIRAGVNKPREAVNGAEQPETAYATKSQAGPAAETAPPTPTRTNDDRDAPP
;
A
#
# COMPACT_ATOMS: atom_id res chain seq x y z
N SER A 1 -7.46 -10.73 2.60
CA SER A 1 -7.40 -9.30 2.24
C SER A 1 -6.13 -8.99 1.47
N ASN A 2 -6.09 -7.90 0.71
CA ASN A 2 -4.85 -7.29 0.20
C ASN A 2 -4.13 -6.42 1.26
N PRO A 3 -2.92 -5.88 0.95
CA PRO A 3 -2.12 -5.08 1.90
C PRO A 3 -2.78 -3.81 2.44
N CYS A 4 -3.76 -3.25 1.73
CA CYS A 4 -4.43 -2.01 2.11
C CYS A 4 -5.79 -2.24 2.80
N SER A 5 -6.24 -3.49 2.96
CA SER A 5 -7.45 -3.85 3.71
C SER A 5 -8.80 -3.44 3.11
N GLU A 6 -8.84 -3.00 1.84
CA GLU A 6 -10.07 -2.71 1.10
C GLU A 6 -10.55 -3.90 0.24
N TYR A 7 -9.64 -4.80 -0.14
CA TYR A 7 -9.95 -5.90 -1.06
C TYR A 7 -10.15 -7.22 -0.29
N MET A 8 -11.40 -7.51 0.04
CA MET A 8 -11.83 -8.72 0.76
C MET A 8 -12.43 -9.74 -0.20
N PHE A 9 -11.55 -10.43 -0.92
CA PHE A 9 -11.94 -11.36 -1.97
C PHE A 9 -11.15 -12.67 -1.90
N LEU A 10 -11.42 -13.58 -2.83
CA LEU A 10 -10.75 -14.88 -2.95
C LEU A 10 -9.23 -14.71 -3.11
N ASP A 11 -8.49 -15.67 -2.55
CA ASP A 11 -7.05 -15.79 -2.77
C ASP A 11 -6.73 -15.95 -4.26
N ASP A 12 -5.50 -15.60 -4.63
CA ASP A 12 -5.02 -15.63 -6.01
C ASP A 12 -5.97 -14.89 -6.96
N SER A 13 -6.33 -13.64 -6.65
CA SER A 13 -7.12 -12.78 -7.52
C SER A 13 -6.53 -11.36 -7.54
N ALA A 14 -6.81 -10.61 -8.61
CA ALA A 14 -6.32 -9.25 -8.77
C ALA A 14 -7.47 -8.24 -8.79
N CYS A 15 -7.27 -7.09 -8.14
CA CYS A 15 -8.27 -6.02 -8.11
C CYS A 15 -7.97 -4.97 -9.18
N ASN A 16 -8.97 -4.64 -10.01
CA ASN A 16 -8.89 -3.52 -10.95
C ASN A 16 -9.44 -2.26 -10.30
N LEU A 17 -8.56 -1.34 -9.92
CA LEU A 17 -8.91 -0.18 -9.09
C LEU A 17 -9.15 1.10 -9.91
N ALA A 18 -10.13 1.89 -9.50
CA ALA A 18 -10.36 3.25 -9.98
C ALA A 18 -10.96 4.11 -8.87
N SER A 19 -10.84 5.44 -8.97
CA SER A 19 -11.48 6.35 -8.03
C SER A 19 -12.00 7.61 -8.72
N LEU A 20 -13.20 8.03 -8.36
CA LEU A 20 -13.83 9.28 -8.82
C LEU A 20 -13.51 10.43 -7.86
N ASN A 21 -13.14 11.60 -8.38
CA ASN A 21 -13.03 12.82 -7.57
C ASN A 21 -14.43 13.39 -7.31
N LEU A 22 -14.91 13.37 -6.06
CA LEU A 22 -16.26 13.83 -5.74
C LEU A 22 -16.50 15.31 -6.04
N LEU A 23 -15.48 16.17 -5.92
CA LEU A 23 -15.62 17.60 -6.22
C LEU A 23 -15.86 17.87 -7.71
N ALA A 24 -15.52 16.94 -8.61
CA ALA A 24 -15.81 17.07 -10.04
C ALA A 24 -17.30 16.93 -10.37
N PHE A 25 -18.12 16.50 -9.40
CA PHE A 25 -19.57 16.36 -9.53
C PHE A 25 -20.32 17.42 -8.72
N VAL A 26 -19.64 18.45 -8.22
CA VAL A 26 -20.31 19.63 -7.67
C VAL A 26 -20.70 20.54 -8.82
N LYS A 27 -21.93 21.04 -8.83
CA LYS A 27 -22.42 21.91 -9.90
C LYS A 27 -21.66 23.24 -9.94
N HIS A 28 -21.19 23.64 -11.12
CA HIS A 28 -20.43 24.88 -11.29
C HIS A 28 -21.24 26.14 -10.98
N ASP A 29 -22.54 26.11 -11.28
CA ASP A 29 -23.49 27.21 -11.04
C ASP A 29 -24.09 27.20 -9.64
N ASN A 30 -24.06 26.05 -8.96
CA ASN A 30 -24.51 25.89 -7.58
C ASN A 30 -23.53 25.01 -6.77
N PRO A 31 -22.45 25.58 -6.21
CA PRO A 31 -21.44 24.81 -5.46
C PRO A 31 -21.94 24.11 -4.19
N ALA A 32 -23.18 24.38 -3.76
CA ALA A 32 -23.83 23.68 -2.65
C ALA A 32 -24.53 22.38 -3.09
N GLU A 33 -24.60 22.10 -4.40
CA GLU A 33 -25.35 20.99 -4.97
C GLU A 33 -24.43 19.96 -5.63
N PHE A 34 -24.64 18.70 -5.26
CA PHE A 34 -23.96 17.54 -5.85
C PHE A 34 -24.80 16.96 -7.00
N ASP A 35 -24.21 16.89 -8.19
CA ASP A 35 -24.82 16.34 -9.40
C ASP A 35 -24.78 14.81 -9.39
N VAL A 36 -25.84 14.21 -8.82
CA VAL A 36 -26.01 12.77 -8.72
C VAL A 36 -26.08 12.10 -10.09
N ASP A 37 -26.66 12.75 -11.10
CA ASP A 37 -26.82 12.16 -12.43
C ASP A 37 -25.49 12.10 -13.18
N ALA A 38 -24.69 13.17 -13.11
CA ALA A 38 -23.32 13.18 -13.61
C ALA A 38 -22.46 12.14 -12.88
N PHE A 39 -22.61 12.02 -11.55
CA PHE A 39 -21.90 11.01 -10.76
C PHE A 39 -22.25 9.59 -11.21
N ARG A 40 -23.54 9.28 -11.39
CA ARG A 40 -24.00 7.98 -11.91
C ARG A 40 -23.46 7.70 -13.31
N ALA A 41 -23.41 8.71 -14.19
CA ALA A 41 -22.80 8.57 -15.51
C ALA A 41 -21.30 8.26 -15.44
N GLY A 42 -20.57 8.93 -14.53
CA GLY A 42 -19.17 8.63 -14.23
C GLY A 42 -18.98 7.19 -13.76
N VAL A 43 -19.83 6.73 -12.83
CA VAL A 43 -19.81 5.34 -12.33
C VAL A 43 -20.03 4.33 -13.46
N ARG A 44 -21.07 4.50 -14.30
CA ARG A 44 -21.31 3.59 -15.43
C ARG A 44 -20.13 3.52 -16.38
N THR A 45 -19.52 4.67 -16.67
CA THR A 45 -18.37 4.78 -17.56
C THR A 45 -17.18 4.02 -16.99
N MET A 46 -16.87 4.25 -15.71
CA MET A 46 -15.72 3.60 -15.06
C MET A 46 -15.90 2.10 -14.89
N ILE A 47 -17.10 1.63 -14.53
CA ILE A 47 -17.37 0.19 -14.46
C ILE A 47 -17.22 -0.48 -15.83
N THR A 48 -17.73 0.16 -16.88
CA THR A 48 -17.55 -0.35 -18.25
C THR A 48 -16.07 -0.41 -18.63
N ALA A 49 -15.31 0.65 -18.35
CA ALA A 49 -13.87 0.70 -18.62
C ALA A 49 -13.10 -0.38 -17.83
N GLN A 50 -13.32 -0.48 -16.53
CA GLN A 50 -12.69 -1.48 -15.67
C GLN A 50 -13.02 -2.91 -16.11
N GLU A 51 -14.25 -3.16 -16.54
CA GLU A 51 -14.67 -4.47 -17.05
C GLU A 51 -13.98 -4.85 -18.37
N ILE A 52 -13.74 -3.88 -19.27
CA ILE A 52 -12.93 -4.08 -20.49
C ILE A 52 -11.48 -4.40 -20.10
N LEU A 53 -10.93 -3.75 -19.07
CA LEU A 53 -9.56 -3.99 -18.62
C LEU A 53 -9.34 -5.42 -18.12
N VAL A 54 -10.32 -6.04 -17.45
CA VAL A 54 -10.23 -7.44 -16.97
C VAL A 54 -9.85 -8.40 -18.11
N GLY A 55 -10.38 -8.20 -19.31
CA GLY A 55 -10.09 -9.07 -20.46
C GLY A 55 -8.69 -8.87 -21.06
N ASN A 56 -8.13 -7.67 -20.91
CA ASN A 56 -6.85 -7.27 -21.54
C ASN A 56 -5.68 -7.25 -20.55
N ALA A 57 -5.93 -7.49 -19.26
CA ALA A 57 -4.90 -7.47 -18.23
C ALA A 57 -3.96 -8.69 -18.33
N SER A 58 -2.67 -8.44 -18.13
CA SER A 58 -1.66 -9.49 -17.93
C SER A 58 -1.49 -9.75 -16.45
N TYR A 59 -1.55 -11.02 -16.05
CA TYR A 59 -1.48 -11.42 -14.65
C TYR A 59 -0.14 -12.12 -14.34
N PRO A 60 0.44 -11.91 -13.15
CA PRO A 60 1.79 -12.39 -12.83
C PRO A 60 1.85 -13.91 -12.62
N THR A 61 0.73 -14.56 -12.30
CA THR A 61 0.63 -16.01 -12.16
C THR A 61 -0.63 -16.53 -12.84
N GLU A 62 -0.60 -17.79 -13.23
CA GLU A 62 -1.73 -18.47 -13.86
C GLU A 62 -2.95 -18.57 -12.93
N ALA A 63 -2.73 -18.83 -11.63
CA ALA A 63 -3.80 -18.88 -10.64
C ALA A 63 -4.55 -17.54 -10.56
N ILE A 64 -3.80 -16.42 -10.52
CA ILE A 64 -4.38 -15.07 -10.52
C ILE A 64 -5.16 -14.81 -11.81
N ARG A 65 -4.63 -15.21 -12.97
CA ARG A 65 -5.30 -15.07 -14.26
C ARG A 65 -6.65 -15.79 -14.28
N VAL A 66 -6.66 -17.07 -13.89
CA VAL A 66 -7.86 -17.92 -13.90
C VAL A 66 -8.95 -17.32 -13.02
N ASN A 67 -8.65 -17.00 -11.76
CA ASN A 67 -9.64 -16.43 -10.85
C ASN A 67 -10.09 -15.02 -11.27
N SER A 68 -9.18 -14.17 -11.73
CA SER A 68 -9.53 -12.81 -12.15
C SER A 68 -10.46 -12.81 -13.37
N HIS A 69 -10.29 -13.73 -14.32
CA HIS A 69 -11.26 -13.89 -15.42
C HIS A 69 -12.56 -14.56 -14.99
N ALA A 70 -12.50 -15.54 -14.07
CA ALA A 70 -13.67 -16.29 -13.62
C ALA A 70 -14.63 -15.46 -12.76
N TYR A 71 -14.11 -14.55 -11.95
CA TYR A 71 -14.88 -13.75 -11.00
C TYR A 71 -14.93 -12.25 -11.33
N ARG A 72 -14.03 -11.79 -12.21
CA ARG A 72 -14.03 -10.43 -12.77
C ARG A 72 -14.11 -9.33 -11.69
N PRO A 73 -13.29 -9.41 -10.63
CA PRO A 73 -13.37 -8.47 -9.51
C PRO A 73 -12.89 -7.07 -9.93
N LEU A 74 -13.70 -6.07 -9.57
CA LEU A 74 -13.40 -4.66 -9.73
C LEU A 74 -13.33 -3.98 -8.35
N GLY A 75 -12.82 -2.76 -8.35
CA GLY A 75 -12.81 -1.89 -7.19
C GLY A 75 -12.92 -0.43 -7.60
N LEU A 76 -14.14 0.03 -7.86
CA LEU A 76 -14.44 1.46 -7.99
C LEU A 76 -14.63 2.08 -6.61
N GLY A 77 -13.97 3.20 -6.37
CA GLY A 77 -14.13 4.03 -5.19
C GLY A 77 -14.24 5.52 -5.53
N TYR A 78 -14.02 6.37 -4.53
CA TYR A 78 -13.98 7.81 -4.69
C TYR A 78 -12.90 8.45 -3.81
N ALA A 79 -12.54 9.70 -4.11
CA ALA A 79 -11.67 10.57 -3.32
C ALA A 79 -12.43 11.85 -2.92
N ASN A 80 -11.81 12.70 -2.09
CA ASN A 80 -12.31 14.04 -1.77
C ASN A 80 -13.61 14.10 -0.93
N LEU A 81 -13.97 13.04 -0.19
CA LEU A 81 -15.18 13.13 0.66
C LEU A 81 -15.05 14.21 1.73
N GLY A 82 -13.93 14.27 2.44
CA GLY A 82 -13.67 15.32 3.44
C GLY A 82 -13.74 16.73 2.85
N ALA A 83 -13.18 16.93 1.66
CA ALA A 83 -13.26 18.20 0.94
C ALA A 83 -14.69 18.55 0.54
N LEU A 84 -15.46 17.59 -0.01
CA LEU A 84 -16.87 17.81 -0.36
C LEU A 84 -17.71 18.20 0.87
N LEU A 85 -17.51 17.52 2.00
CA LEU A 85 -18.23 17.84 3.24
C LEU A 85 -17.89 19.25 3.73
N MET A 86 -16.60 19.59 3.73
CA MET A 86 -16.12 20.91 4.13
C MET A 86 -16.66 22.01 3.20
N SER A 87 -16.65 21.82 1.88
CA SER A 87 -17.18 22.81 0.92
C SER A 87 -18.67 23.08 1.11
N HIS A 88 -19.43 22.08 1.57
CA HIS A 88 -20.85 22.21 1.92
C HIS A 88 -21.07 22.67 3.37
N ALA A 89 -20.03 23.09 4.08
CA ALA A 89 -20.09 23.51 5.48
C ALA A 89 -20.62 22.44 6.45
N ILE A 90 -20.36 21.17 6.16
CA ILE A 90 -20.78 20.03 6.98
C ILE A 90 -19.57 19.53 7.79
N PRO A 91 -19.61 19.56 9.14
CA PRO A 91 -18.59 18.96 9.97
C PRO A 91 -18.43 17.47 9.68
N TYR A 92 -17.20 17.02 9.44
CA TYR A 92 -16.93 15.63 9.09
C TYR A 92 -17.44 14.66 10.18
N ASP A 93 -17.26 15.01 11.45
CA ASP A 93 -17.80 14.25 12.58
C ASP A 93 -19.24 14.65 12.95
N SER A 94 -20.16 14.49 12.01
CA SER A 94 -21.59 14.77 12.21
C SER A 94 -22.49 13.71 11.59
N ASP A 95 -23.74 13.63 12.06
CA ASP A 95 -24.73 12.74 11.47
C ASP A 95 -25.08 13.15 10.03
N ALA A 96 -25.05 14.44 9.72
CA ALA A 96 -25.26 14.95 8.36
C ALA A 96 -24.16 14.45 7.40
N ALA A 97 -22.89 14.52 7.82
CA ALA A 97 -21.78 14.02 7.01
C ALA A 97 -21.86 12.51 6.77
N ARG A 98 -22.28 11.74 7.78
CA ARG A 98 -22.45 10.29 7.67
C ARG A 98 -23.60 9.90 6.74
N LYS A 99 -24.71 10.65 6.77
CA LYS A 99 -25.81 10.50 5.80
C LYS A 99 -25.33 10.76 4.38
N CYS A 100 -24.55 11.83 4.18
CA CYS A 100 -23.95 12.15 2.88
C CYS A 100 -23.03 11.02 2.38
N ALA A 101 -22.12 10.53 3.23
CA ALA A 101 -21.22 9.43 2.90
C ALA A 101 -21.98 8.14 2.55
N ALA A 102 -23.02 7.81 3.33
CA ALA A 102 -23.91 6.68 3.06
C ALA A 102 -24.61 6.82 1.71
N ALA A 103 -25.20 7.98 1.41
CA ALA A 103 -25.90 8.24 0.16
C ALA A 103 -24.97 8.15 -1.06
N ILE A 104 -23.80 8.80 -1.04
CA ILE A 104 -22.82 8.75 -2.13
C ILE A 104 -22.35 7.31 -2.37
N THR A 105 -22.03 6.58 -1.31
CA THR A 105 -21.57 5.19 -1.43
C THR A 105 -22.69 4.28 -1.95
N ALA A 106 -23.93 4.48 -1.50
CA ALA A 106 -25.09 3.73 -1.96
C ALA A 106 -25.41 3.97 -3.43
N VAL A 107 -25.32 5.22 -3.90
CA VAL A 107 -25.45 5.55 -5.33
C VAL A 107 -24.33 4.91 -6.14
N MET A 108 -23.08 5.05 -5.71
CA MET A 108 -21.93 4.51 -6.43
C MET A 108 -22.05 2.99 -6.60
N THR A 109 -22.28 2.26 -5.52
CA THR A 109 -22.33 0.80 -5.58
C THR A 109 -23.60 0.29 -6.25
N GLY A 110 -24.75 0.95 -6.03
CA GLY A 110 -25.99 0.60 -6.71
C GLY A 110 -25.89 0.75 -8.23
N GLU A 111 -25.36 1.89 -8.70
CA GLU A 111 -25.16 2.13 -10.14
C GLU A 111 -24.06 1.22 -10.71
N ALA A 112 -23.03 0.89 -9.92
CA ALA A 112 -22.00 -0.03 -10.35
C ALA A 112 -22.55 -1.44 -10.61
N TYR A 113 -23.39 -1.95 -9.70
CA TYR A 113 -24.04 -3.25 -9.89
C TYR A 113 -25.15 -3.20 -10.94
N ALA A 114 -25.88 -2.09 -11.08
CA ALA A 114 -26.81 -1.90 -12.19
C ALA A 114 -26.07 -2.01 -13.53
N GLN A 115 -24.92 -1.34 -13.67
CA GLN A 115 -24.10 -1.44 -14.87
C GLN A 115 -23.54 -2.85 -15.07
N SER A 116 -23.06 -3.50 -14.01
CA SER A 116 -22.60 -4.89 -14.07
C SER A 116 -23.70 -5.86 -14.54
N ALA A 117 -24.94 -5.67 -14.10
CA ALA A 117 -26.09 -6.47 -14.53
C ALA A 117 -26.48 -6.17 -15.99
N ARG A 118 -26.44 -4.89 -16.42
CA ARG A 118 -26.64 -4.51 -17.83
C ARG A 118 -25.58 -5.14 -18.75
N ILE A 119 -24.32 -5.15 -18.34
CA ILE A 119 -23.25 -5.82 -19.09
C ILE A 119 -23.48 -7.33 -19.14
N ALA A 120 -23.92 -7.96 -18.04
CA ALA A 120 -24.25 -9.39 -18.07
C ALA A 120 -25.39 -9.71 -19.06
N ARG A 121 -26.43 -8.88 -19.08
CA ARG A 121 -27.55 -8.98 -20.04
C ARG A 121 -27.07 -8.87 -21.49
N ASP A 122 -26.22 -7.90 -21.79
CA ASP A 122 -25.89 -7.51 -23.17
C ASP A 122 -24.63 -8.19 -23.72
N CYS A 123 -23.68 -8.59 -22.85
CA CYS A 123 -22.30 -8.93 -23.22
C CYS A 123 -21.83 -10.27 -22.65
N GLY A 124 -22.54 -11.36 -22.96
CA GLY A 124 -22.05 -12.73 -22.72
C GLY A 124 -22.25 -13.26 -21.31
N GLY A 125 -23.27 -12.79 -20.60
CA GLY A 125 -23.74 -13.38 -19.34
C GLY A 125 -22.96 -12.95 -18.10
N PRO A 126 -23.31 -13.51 -16.93
CA PRO A 126 -22.66 -13.20 -15.66
C PRO A 126 -21.22 -13.75 -15.60
N PHE A 127 -20.49 -13.43 -14.54
CA PHE A 127 -19.19 -14.07 -14.29
C PHE A 127 -19.33 -15.59 -14.13
N SER A 128 -18.32 -16.37 -14.50
CA SER A 128 -18.40 -17.83 -14.59
C SER A 128 -18.76 -18.52 -13.26
N GLY A 129 -18.42 -17.91 -12.13
CA GLY A 129 -18.76 -18.41 -10.80
C GLY A 129 -20.17 -18.07 -10.31
N TYR A 130 -20.99 -17.35 -11.10
CA TYR A 130 -22.25 -16.77 -10.62
C TYR A 130 -23.29 -17.82 -10.24
N ASP A 131 -23.50 -18.85 -11.05
CA ASP A 131 -24.56 -19.85 -10.81
C ASP A 131 -24.42 -20.54 -9.44
N LYS A 132 -23.18 -20.81 -9.02
CA LYS A 132 -22.88 -21.40 -7.70
C LYS A 132 -23.12 -20.43 -6.54
N ASN A 133 -23.12 -19.13 -6.82
CA ASN A 133 -23.20 -18.05 -5.85
C ASN A 133 -24.49 -17.22 -6.00
N ALA A 134 -25.41 -17.58 -6.90
CA ALA A 134 -26.51 -16.70 -7.30
C ALA A 134 -27.41 -16.31 -6.13
N GLU A 135 -27.85 -17.29 -5.34
CA GLU A 135 -28.68 -17.05 -4.15
C GLU A 135 -27.98 -16.20 -3.08
N PRO A 136 -26.77 -16.57 -2.57
CA PRO A 136 -26.07 -15.72 -1.60
C PRO A 136 -25.70 -14.34 -2.17
N PHE A 137 -25.38 -14.23 -3.46
CA PHE A 137 -25.09 -12.95 -4.11
C PHE A 137 -26.31 -12.04 -4.13
N LEU A 138 -27.46 -12.52 -4.61
CA LEU A 138 -28.71 -11.76 -4.63
C LEU A 138 -29.15 -11.38 -3.21
N ARG A 139 -28.94 -12.26 -2.23
CA ARG A 139 -29.17 -11.94 -0.82
C ARG A 139 -28.29 -10.76 -0.36
N VAL A 140 -27.02 -10.69 -0.77
CA VAL A 140 -26.13 -9.56 -0.44
C VAL A 140 -26.57 -8.28 -1.15
N MET A 141 -26.99 -8.35 -2.42
CA MET A 141 -27.53 -7.18 -3.14
C MET A 141 -28.77 -6.61 -2.43
N ARG A 142 -29.69 -7.48 -1.98
CA ARG A 142 -30.84 -7.05 -1.17
C ARG A 142 -30.41 -6.47 0.17
N LYS A 143 -29.41 -7.04 0.85
CA LYS A 143 -28.84 -6.45 2.09
C LYS A 143 -28.30 -5.03 1.88
N HIS A 144 -27.62 -4.76 0.77
CA HIS A 144 -27.16 -3.41 0.45
C HIS A 144 -28.32 -2.42 0.29
N ARG A 145 -29.38 -2.81 -0.43
CA ARG A 145 -30.61 -2.01 -0.55
C ARG A 145 -31.29 -1.79 0.80
N ASP A 146 -31.49 -2.87 1.57
CA ASP A 146 -32.25 -2.83 2.82
C ASP A 146 -31.48 -2.08 3.93
N ALA A 147 -30.15 -1.94 3.80
CA ALA A 147 -29.36 -1.07 4.68
C ALA A 147 -29.77 0.41 4.59
N LEU A 148 -30.43 0.84 3.50
CA LEU A 148 -30.97 2.21 3.38
C LEU A 148 -31.97 2.54 4.48
N ASP A 149 -32.70 1.53 4.99
CA ASP A 149 -33.71 1.70 6.03
C ASP A 149 -33.10 2.20 7.36
N HIS A 150 -31.78 2.04 7.53
CA HIS A 150 -31.04 2.48 8.71
C HIS A 150 -30.12 3.68 8.43
N ALA A 151 -30.06 4.15 7.18
CA ALA A 151 -29.20 5.27 6.78
C ALA A 151 -29.79 6.66 7.13
N ASN A 152 -31.08 6.72 7.51
CA ASN A 152 -31.77 7.95 7.94
C ASN A 152 -31.65 9.11 6.92
N LEU A 153 -31.71 8.77 5.63
CA LEU A 153 -31.63 9.73 4.53
C LEU A 153 -32.93 10.54 4.41
N PRO A 154 -32.88 11.76 3.82
CA PRO A 154 -34.07 12.46 3.39
C PRO A 154 -34.94 11.58 2.48
N GLU A 155 -36.26 11.69 2.59
CA GLU A 155 -37.22 10.80 1.92
C GLU A 155 -37.00 10.73 0.40
N GLU A 156 -36.80 11.86 -0.25
CA GLU A 156 -36.54 11.92 -1.70
C GLU A 156 -35.27 11.14 -2.09
N GLN A 157 -34.15 11.37 -1.36
CA GLN A 157 -32.89 10.66 -1.61
C GLN A 157 -33.05 9.16 -1.34
N TYR A 158 -33.74 8.79 -0.26
CA TYR A 158 -34.02 7.39 0.07
C TYR A 158 -34.77 6.70 -1.08
N LEU A 159 -35.85 7.30 -1.59
CA LEU A 159 -36.65 6.72 -2.67
C LEU A 159 -35.84 6.57 -3.96
N GLN A 160 -35.10 7.60 -4.36
CA GLN A 160 -34.27 7.57 -5.57
C GLN A 160 -33.19 6.49 -5.50
N ILE A 161 -32.49 6.38 -4.38
CA ILE A 161 -31.43 5.37 -4.19
C ILE A 161 -32.05 3.97 -4.11
N ARG A 162 -33.20 3.82 -3.43
CA ARG A 162 -33.89 2.53 -3.34
C ARG A 162 -34.35 2.03 -4.72
N GLU A 163 -34.87 2.92 -5.57
CA GLU A 163 -35.26 2.59 -6.94
C GLU A 163 -34.05 2.18 -7.80
N LEU A 164 -32.91 2.86 -7.66
CA LEU A 164 -31.65 2.45 -8.31
C LEU A 164 -31.25 1.01 -7.93
N TRP A 165 -31.32 0.68 -6.64
CA TRP A 165 -31.02 -0.68 -6.19
C TRP A 165 -32.07 -1.70 -6.65
N ASN A 166 -33.36 -1.33 -6.69
CA ASN A 166 -34.41 -2.18 -7.25
C ASN A 166 -34.17 -2.47 -8.73
N GLU A 167 -33.72 -1.48 -9.51
CA GLU A 167 -33.31 -1.67 -10.90
C GLU A 167 -32.14 -2.66 -11.00
N ALA A 168 -31.07 -2.44 -10.24
CA ALA A 168 -29.89 -3.31 -10.23
C ALA A 168 -30.25 -4.77 -9.91
N ILE A 169 -31.05 -4.98 -8.87
CA ILE A 169 -31.53 -6.30 -8.44
C ILE A 169 -32.45 -6.89 -9.51
N GLY A 170 -33.40 -6.13 -10.06
CA GLY A 170 -34.37 -6.62 -11.04
C GLY A 170 -33.73 -7.07 -12.36
N ILE A 171 -32.68 -6.38 -12.81
CA ILE A 171 -31.88 -6.83 -13.96
C ILE A 171 -31.05 -8.07 -13.58
N GLY A 172 -30.39 -8.01 -12.41
CA GLY A 172 -29.52 -9.07 -11.92
C GLY A 172 -30.22 -10.40 -11.62
N GLU A 173 -31.48 -10.38 -11.17
CA GLU A 173 -32.29 -11.59 -10.97
C GLU A 173 -32.58 -12.33 -12.29
N LYS A 174 -32.66 -11.61 -13.41
CA LYS A 174 -32.96 -12.18 -14.73
C LYS A 174 -31.72 -12.58 -15.51
N HIS A 175 -30.62 -11.83 -15.35
CA HIS A 175 -29.44 -11.93 -16.22
C HIS A 175 -28.13 -12.19 -15.46
N GLY A 176 -28.17 -12.19 -14.13
CA GLY A 176 -26.99 -12.25 -13.28
C GLY A 176 -26.17 -10.95 -13.30
N PHE A 177 -24.96 -11.02 -12.72
CA PHE A 177 -24.04 -9.89 -12.64
C PHE A 177 -22.71 -10.24 -13.30
N ARG A 178 -22.12 -9.28 -14.01
CA ARG A 178 -20.85 -9.50 -14.70
C ARG A 178 -19.65 -9.55 -13.76
N ASN A 179 -19.75 -8.94 -12.58
CA ASN A 179 -18.63 -8.75 -11.66
C ASN A 179 -18.99 -9.27 -10.27
N ALA A 180 -18.13 -10.12 -9.68
CA ALA A 180 -18.35 -10.65 -8.35
C ALA A 180 -18.13 -9.61 -7.24
N GLN A 181 -17.28 -8.60 -7.49
CA GLN A 181 -17.09 -7.42 -6.65
C GLN A 181 -17.00 -6.20 -7.57
N ALA A 182 -17.61 -5.08 -7.19
CA ALA A 182 -17.67 -3.88 -8.01
C ALA A 182 -16.95 -2.67 -7.37
N THR A 183 -17.03 -2.53 -6.06
CA THR A 183 -16.65 -1.32 -5.33
C THR A 183 -15.78 -1.59 -4.10
N VAL A 184 -14.77 -0.74 -3.91
CA VAL A 184 -13.88 -0.69 -2.73
C VAL A 184 -13.46 0.76 -2.51
N LEU A 185 -13.13 1.15 -1.27
CA LEU A 185 -12.47 2.43 -1.02
C LEU A 185 -11.00 2.20 -0.75
N ALA A 186 -10.19 2.23 -1.82
CA ALA A 186 -8.75 2.06 -1.75
C ALA A 186 -8.05 3.37 -1.33
N PRO A 187 -6.79 3.32 -0.85
CA PRO A 187 -5.99 4.51 -0.66
C PRO A 187 -5.77 5.23 -1.97
N THR A 188 -6.11 6.51 -2.03
CA THR A 188 -5.97 7.32 -3.25
C THR A 188 -4.67 8.13 -3.27
N GLY A 189 -3.66 7.79 -2.47
CA GLY A 189 -2.47 8.63 -2.20
C GLY A 189 -1.90 9.37 -3.42
N THR A 190 -1.26 8.66 -4.36
CA THR A 190 -0.64 9.28 -5.55
C THR A 190 -1.68 9.89 -6.51
N ILE A 191 -2.78 9.18 -6.76
CA ILE A 191 -3.79 9.62 -7.75
C ILE A 191 -4.59 10.84 -7.26
N ALA A 192 -4.75 11.01 -5.96
CA ALA A 192 -5.40 12.18 -5.35
C ALA A 192 -4.61 13.45 -5.70
N PHE A 193 -3.28 13.40 -5.63
CA PHE A 193 -2.45 14.53 -6.08
C PHE A 193 -2.58 14.78 -7.58
N MET A 194 -2.69 13.73 -8.41
CA MET A 194 -2.89 13.90 -9.86
C MET A 194 -4.27 14.49 -10.21
N MET A 195 -5.27 14.28 -9.36
CA MET A 195 -6.64 14.78 -9.52
C MET A 195 -6.90 16.08 -8.73
N ASP A 196 -5.85 16.73 -8.21
CA ASP A 196 -5.94 17.92 -7.36
C ASP A 196 -6.92 17.78 -6.18
N CYS A 197 -6.91 16.61 -5.52
CA CYS A 197 -7.73 16.35 -4.35
C CYS A 197 -7.11 16.95 -3.07
N ASP A 198 -7.93 17.64 -2.27
CA ASP A 198 -7.55 18.13 -0.94
C ASP A 198 -7.55 17.01 0.10
N THR A 199 -8.46 16.03 -0.03
CA THR A 199 -8.53 14.86 0.86
C THR A 199 -8.51 13.53 0.10
N THR A 200 -7.94 12.50 0.71
CA THR A 200 -7.80 11.18 0.09
C THR A 200 -8.97 10.27 0.42
N GLY A 201 -9.52 9.57 -0.56
CA GLY A 201 -10.56 8.58 -0.31
C GLY A 201 -11.78 9.14 0.43
N ILE A 202 -12.14 8.44 1.51
CA ILE A 202 -13.16 8.81 2.51
C ILE A 202 -12.58 9.65 3.65
N GLU A 203 -11.28 9.94 3.68
CA GLU A 203 -10.62 10.63 4.79
C GLU A 203 -11.10 12.09 4.95
N PRO A 204 -11.14 12.61 6.20
CA PRO A 204 -11.14 14.05 6.41
C PRO A 204 -9.78 14.61 5.95
N ASP A 205 -9.64 15.92 5.97
CA ASP A 205 -8.31 16.47 5.76
C ASP A 205 -7.37 16.09 6.92
N ILE A 206 -6.08 15.92 6.60
CA ILE A 206 -5.02 15.60 7.57
C ILE A 206 -4.79 16.79 8.50
N ALA A 207 -4.67 17.99 7.91
CA ALA A 207 -4.53 19.28 8.56
C ALA A 207 -4.79 20.38 7.52
N LEU A 208 -5.28 21.55 7.95
CA LEU A 208 -5.52 22.69 7.05
C LEU A 208 -4.24 23.23 6.43
N VAL A 209 -3.11 23.11 7.14
CA VAL A 209 -1.77 23.43 6.63
C VAL A 209 -0.87 22.21 6.84
N LYS A 210 -0.27 21.73 5.74
CA LYS A 210 0.57 20.53 5.73
C LYS A 210 1.97 20.91 5.29
N TYR A 211 2.98 20.30 5.90
CA TYR A 211 4.38 20.55 5.59
C TYR A 211 5.01 19.32 4.94
N LYS A 212 5.52 19.48 3.71
CA LYS A 212 6.22 18.44 2.96
C LYS A 212 7.72 18.71 2.93
N HIS A 213 8.50 17.75 3.40
CA HIS A 213 9.95 17.79 3.34
C HIS A 213 10.45 17.32 1.97
N LEU A 214 11.34 18.09 1.36
CA LEU A 214 11.91 17.77 0.05
C LEU A 214 13.17 16.90 0.20
N VAL A 215 13.42 16.04 -0.80
CA VAL A 215 14.55 15.09 -0.81
C VAL A 215 15.93 15.79 -0.89
N GLY A 216 15.96 17.12 -1.05
CA GLY A 216 17.17 17.96 -1.03
C GLY A 216 17.29 18.92 0.16
N GLY A 217 16.41 18.79 1.17
CA GLY A 217 16.25 19.79 2.23
C GLY A 217 15.25 20.89 1.87
N GLY A 218 14.72 21.57 2.89
CA GLY A 218 13.64 22.54 2.75
C GLY A 218 12.24 21.94 2.94
N THR A 219 11.27 22.83 3.15
CA THR A 219 9.88 22.48 3.45
C THR A 219 8.94 23.30 2.57
N ILE A 220 7.95 22.66 1.97
CA ILE A 220 6.84 23.32 1.27
C ILE A 220 5.61 23.24 2.15
N SER A 221 4.91 24.36 2.35
CA SER A 221 3.58 24.39 2.93
C SER A 221 2.52 24.14 1.86
N ILE A 222 1.54 23.30 2.18
CA ILE A 222 0.37 23.00 1.36
C ILE A 222 -0.84 23.41 2.19
N VAL A 223 -1.53 24.43 1.73
CA VAL A 223 -2.73 24.98 2.38
C VAL A 223 -3.97 24.38 1.73
N ASN A 224 -4.93 23.96 2.55
CA ASN A 224 -6.20 23.42 2.07
C ASN A 224 -6.94 24.44 1.19
N ARG A 225 -7.36 24.03 -0.01
CA ARG A 225 -7.97 24.93 -1.00
C ARG A 225 -9.49 25.01 -0.87
N THR A 226 -10.09 24.16 -0.05
CA THR A 226 -11.52 24.09 0.20
C THR A 226 -12.01 25.10 1.24
N VAL A 227 -11.14 25.55 2.16
CA VAL A 227 -11.49 26.51 3.23
C VAL A 227 -12.23 27.76 2.72
N PRO A 228 -11.79 28.47 1.67
CA PRO A 228 -12.50 29.66 1.18
C PRO A 228 -13.93 29.36 0.74
N THR A 229 -14.15 28.21 0.09
CA THR A 229 -15.48 27.78 -0.35
C THR A 229 -16.37 27.45 0.85
N ALA A 230 -15.82 26.76 1.85
CA ALA A 230 -16.54 26.46 3.09
C ALA A 230 -16.97 27.73 3.83
N LEU A 231 -16.10 28.74 3.92
CA LEU A 231 -16.40 30.02 4.54
C LEU A 231 -17.53 30.77 3.81
N ARG A 232 -17.50 30.80 2.47
CA ARG A 232 -18.62 31.37 1.69
C ARG A 232 -19.93 30.61 1.90
N SER A 233 -19.89 29.28 1.96
CA SER A 233 -21.07 28.45 2.28
C SER A 233 -21.63 28.72 3.69
N LEU A 234 -20.78 29.12 4.63
CA LEU A 234 -21.15 29.54 5.98
C LEU A 234 -21.64 31.00 6.05
N GLY A 235 -21.63 31.73 4.94
CA GLY A 235 -22.10 33.11 4.83
C GLY A 235 -21.08 34.19 5.20
N TYR A 236 -19.79 33.87 5.21
CA TYR A 236 -18.73 34.88 5.34
C TYR A 236 -18.52 35.61 4.00
N ASP A 237 -18.28 36.91 4.07
CA ASP A 237 -17.93 37.71 2.89
C ASP A 237 -16.46 37.48 2.47
N ASP A 238 -16.07 38.06 1.33
CA ASP A 238 -14.74 37.87 0.76
C ASP A 238 -13.64 38.46 1.67
N GLU A 239 -13.88 39.60 2.33
CA GLU A 239 -12.90 40.20 3.24
C GLU A 239 -12.70 39.36 4.50
N GLN A 240 -13.79 38.85 5.09
CA GLN A 240 -13.74 37.90 6.21
C GLN A 240 -13.03 36.62 5.81
N THR A 241 -13.33 36.11 4.62
CA THR A 241 -12.70 34.91 4.06
C THR A 241 -11.19 35.09 3.96
N GLU A 242 -10.73 36.19 3.36
CA GLU A 242 -9.31 36.51 3.23
C GLU A 242 -8.59 36.63 4.59
N ARG A 243 -9.22 37.30 5.57
CA ARG A 243 -8.66 37.42 6.92
C ARG A 243 -8.53 36.07 7.63
N ILE A 244 -9.55 35.22 7.54
CA ILE A 244 -9.53 33.87 8.14
C ILE A 244 -8.50 32.99 7.44
N THR A 245 -8.42 33.01 6.10
CA THR A 245 -7.42 32.22 5.37
C THR A 245 -6.00 32.70 5.67
N GLY A 246 -5.78 34.01 5.75
CA GLY A 246 -4.48 34.57 6.12
C GLY A 246 -4.07 34.21 7.55
N HIS A 247 -5.02 34.11 8.47
CA HIS A 247 -4.78 33.57 9.82
C HIS A 247 -4.32 32.10 9.77
N ILE A 248 -5.01 31.25 8.99
CA ILE A 248 -4.63 29.83 8.84
C ILE A 248 -3.22 29.68 8.26
N GLU A 249 -2.88 30.45 7.22
CA GLU A 249 -1.55 30.42 6.61
C GLU A 249 -0.44 30.82 7.57
N LYS A 250 -0.72 31.80 8.45
CA LYS A 250 0.25 32.34 9.41
C LYS A 250 0.39 31.47 10.66
N GLU A 251 -0.73 31.08 11.25
CA GLU A 251 -0.76 30.40 12.56
C GLU A 251 -0.79 28.88 12.43
N GLY A 252 -1.08 28.33 11.24
CA GLY A 252 -1.17 26.89 11.01
C GLY A 252 -2.42 26.23 11.59
N THR A 253 -3.35 27.02 12.13
CA THR A 253 -4.65 26.60 12.67
C THR A 253 -5.71 27.64 12.33
N ILE A 254 -6.96 27.22 12.27
CA ILE A 254 -8.10 28.14 12.15
C ILE A 254 -8.56 28.68 13.53
N GLU A 255 -8.15 28.01 14.60
CA GLU A 255 -8.50 28.42 15.96
C GLU A 255 -7.95 29.82 16.26
N GLY A 256 -8.79 30.66 16.88
CA GLY A 256 -8.43 32.06 17.17
C GLY A 256 -8.60 33.04 16.03
N ALA A 257 -9.08 32.62 14.85
CA ALA A 257 -9.44 33.53 13.76
C ALA A 257 -10.62 34.43 14.19
N GLY A 258 -10.37 35.74 14.37
CA GLY A 258 -11.30 36.65 15.04
C GLY A 258 -12.67 36.83 14.37
N ASP A 259 -12.76 36.70 13.05
CA ASP A 259 -14.03 36.78 12.31
C ASP A 259 -14.86 35.48 12.40
N LEU A 260 -14.25 34.35 12.76
CA LEU A 260 -14.90 33.04 12.74
C LEU A 260 -15.76 32.81 13.99
N LYS A 261 -17.04 32.49 13.76
CA LYS A 261 -17.96 32.05 14.81
C LYS A 261 -17.53 30.70 15.39
N PRO A 262 -17.52 30.53 16.73
CA PRO A 262 -17.14 29.26 17.37
C PRO A 262 -17.93 28.04 16.87
N ASP A 263 -19.23 28.20 16.60
CA ASP A 263 -20.10 27.12 16.11
C ASP A 263 -19.70 26.58 14.72
N HIS A 264 -18.89 27.33 13.97
CA HIS A 264 -18.42 26.93 12.65
C HIS A 264 -17.09 26.17 12.69
N LEU A 265 -16.35 26.21 13.82
CA LEU A 265 -15.08 25.50 13.98
C LEU A 265 -15.14 24.01 13.61
N PRO A 266 -16.19 23.23 13.98
CA PRO A 266 -16.25 21.80 13.67
C PRO A 266 -16.19 21.47 12.16
N VAL A 267 -16.54 22.41 11.27
CA VAL A 267 -16.42 22.23 9.80
C VAL A 267 -14.98 22.01 9.37
N PHE A 268 -14.03 22.57 10.13
CA PHE A 268 -12.62 22.62 9.80
C PHE A 268 -11.77 21.67 10.64
N ASP A 269 -12.40 20.84 11.48
CA ASP A 269 -11.68 19.83 12.26
C ASP A 269 -11.03 18.80 11.32
N CYS A 270 -9.73 18.56 11.52
CA CYS A 270 -8.93 17.63 10.73
C CYS A 270 -8.62 16.35 11.50
N ALA A 271 -8.03 15.36 10.82
CA ALA A 271 -7.59 14.10 11.41
C ALA A 271 -6.58 14.26 12.54
N TYR A 272 -5.70 15.26 12.44
CA TYR A 272 -4.67 15.53 13.44
C TYR A 272 -4.83 16.92 14.01
N LYS A 273 -4.39 17.06 15.26
CA LYS A 273 -4.27 18.33 15.94
C LYS A 273 -3.27 19.23 15.18
N PRO A 274 -3.64 20.48 14.86
CA PRO A 274 -2.69 21.44 14.32
C PRO A 274 -1.65 21.80 15.39
N GLY A 275 -0.42 22.14 14.99
CA GLY A 275 0.68 22.35 15.94
C GLY A 275 0.41 23.42 17.02
N SER A 276 -0.39 24.43 16.70
CA SER A 276 -0.73 25.57 17.56
C SER A 276 -2.19 25.56 18.08
N GLY A 277 -2.99 24.58 17.70
CA GLY A 277 -4.40 24.48 18.11
C GLY A 277 -4.68 23.25 18.96
N GLU A 278 -5.92 23.03 19.35
CA GLU A 278 -6.36 21.95 20.25
C GLU A 278 -7.31 20.94 19.60
N ARG A 279 -7.97 21.33 18.50
CA ARG A 279 -9.05 20.55 17.92
C ARG A 279 -8.56 19.49 16.92
N SER A 280 -9.20 18.34 16.96
CA SER A 280 -9.08 17.27 15.95
C SER A 280 -10.29 16.36 16.02
N ILE A 281 -10.53 15.60 14.96
CA ILE A 281 -11.60 14.61 14.93
C ILE A 281 -11.24 13.45 15.85
N HIS A 282 -12.11 13.17 16.83
CA HIS A 282 -11.93 12.03 17.72
C HIS A 282 -12.01 10.71 16.95
N TYR A 283 -11.28 9.66 17.39
CA TYR A 283 -11.23 8.37 16.67
C TYR A 283 -12.62 7.77 16.41
N SER A 284 -13.58 8.01 17.31
CA SER A 284 -14.96 7.55 17.14
C SER A 284 -15.63 8.16 15.91
N GLY A 285 -15.30 9.41 15.55
CA GLY A 285 -15.81 10.06 14.35
C GLY A 285 -15.30 9.40 13.08
N HIS A 286 -14.03 9.02 13.05
CA HIS A 286 -13.45 8.22 11.96
C HIS A 286 -14.19 6.89 11.81
N LEU A 287 -14.38 6.14 12.91
CA LEU A 287 -15.04 4.83 12.90
C LEU A 287 -16.50 4.92 12.46
N LYS A 288 -17.26 5.88 13.00
CA LYS A 288 -18.67 6.06 12.64
C LYS A 288 -18.83 6.49 11.17
N MET A 289 -17.86 7.21 10.59
CA MET A 289 -17.85 7.48 9.16
C MET A 289 -17.64 6.21 8.32
N VAL A 290 -16.66 5.37 8.69
CA VAL A 290 -16.46 4.07 8.03
C VAL A 290 -17.74 3.24 8.12
N ALA A 291 -18.33 3.15 9.31
CA ALA A 291 -19.55 2.40 9.58
C ALA A 291 -20.75 2.90 8.77
N ALA A 292 -20.85 4.20 8.48
CA ALA A 292 -21.93 4.75 7.66
C ALA A 292 -21.84 4.32 6.18
N ALA A 293 -20.62 4.24 5.63
CA ALA A 293 -20.40 3.84 4.23
C ALA A 293 -20.33 2.31 4.04
N GLN A 294 -19.86 1.56 5.06
CA GLN A 294 -19.59 0.13 4.99
C GLN A 294 -20.76 -0.74 4.49
N PRO A 295 -22.03 -0.49 4.85
CA PRO A 295 -23.16 -1.27 4.38
C PRO A 295 -23.39 -1.17 2.87
N PHE A 296 -22.84 -0.16 2.21
CA PHE A 296 -23.07 0.14 0.80
C PHE A 296 -21.87 -0.18 -0.08
N ILE A 297 -20.87 -0.90 0.43
CA ILE A 297 -19.68 -1.27 -0.35
C ILE A 297 -19.52 -2.78 -0.44
N SER A 298 -19.16 -3.26 -1.63
CA SER A 298 -19.03 -4.70 -1.89
C SER A 298 -17.77 -5.29 -1.24
N GLY A 299 -16.60 -4.66 -1.43
CA GLY A 299 -15.37 -4.98 -0.69
C GLY A 299 -15.33 -4.30 0.68
N ALA A 300 -14.23 -3.65 1.01
CA ALA A 300 -14.02 -2.96 2.28
C ALA A 300 -13.44 -1.54 2.07
N ILE A 301 -13.09 -0.87 3.17
CA ILE A 301 -12.68 0.53 3.20
C ILE A 301 -11.28 0.62 3.80
N SER A 302 -10.32 1.10 3.02
CA SER A 302 -8.99 1.46 3.49
C SER A 302 -8.99 2.89 4.01
N LYS A 303 -9.44 3.04 5.25
CA LYS A 303 -9.42 4.30 5.98
C LYS A 303 -8.61 4.13 7.27
N THR A 304 -7.76 5.11 7.53
CA THR A 304 -7.01 5.21 8.77
C THR A 304 -7.85 5.89 9.85
N VAL A 305 -7.96 5.21 10.99
CA VAL A 305 -8.50 5.75 12.24
C VAL A 305 -7.32 6.33 13.00
N ASN A 306 -7.23 7.65 13.05
CA ASN A 306 -6.13 8.33 13.71
C ASN A 306 -6.45 8.51 15.20
N LEU A 307 -5.47 8.16 16.03
CA LEU A 307 -5.47 8.42 17.46
C LEU A 307 -4.36 9.42 17.79
N PRO A 308 -4.55 10.26 18.80
CA PRO A 308 -3.54 11.21 19.23
C PRO A 308 -2.31 10.49 19.81
N ASN A 309 -1.20 11.21 19.94
CA ASN A 309 0.07 10.66 20.39
C ASN A 309 -0.01 10.04 21.80
N GLU A 310 -0.80 10.68 22.67
CA GLU A 310 -1.07 10.29 24.05
C GLU A 310 -2.00 9.08 24.20
N ALA A 311 -2.56 8.54 23.10
CA ALA A 311 -3.47 7.41 23.18
C ALA A 311 -2.80 6.17 23.79
N THR A 312 -3.52 5.58 24.74
CA THR A 312 -3.09 4.42 25.54
C THR A 312 -3.35 3.10 24.83
N VAL A 313 -2.90 1.99 25.44
CA VAL A 313 -3.23 0.65 24.97
C VAL A 313 -4.74 0.38 25.08
N ASP A 314 -5.37 0.88 26.14
CA ASP A 314 -6.82 0.73 26.36
C ASP A 314 -7.62 1.50 25.29
N ASP A 315 -7.17 2.69 24.89
CA ASP A 315 -7.78 3.44 23.79
C ASP A 315 -7.69 2.68 22.46
N MET A 316 -6.56 2.01 22.22
CA MET A 316 -6.36 1.17 21.05
C MET A 316 -7.29 -0.04 21.06
N GLU A 317 -7.37 -0.76 22.18
CA GLU A 317 -8.28 -1.88 22.36
C GLU A 317 -9.73 -1.45 22.13
N GLN A 318 -10.13 -0.34 22.75
CA GLN A 318 -11.48 0.19 22.62
C GLN A 318 -11.79 0.59 21.17
N ALA A 319 -10.85 1.19 20.44
CA ALA A 319 -11.04 1.51 19.02
C ALA A 319 -11.29 0.26 18.16
N TYR A 320 -10.59 -0.85 18.41
CA TYR A 320 -10.86 -2.12 17.73
C TYR A 320 -12.21 -2.72 18.13
N MET A 321 -12.56 -2.67 19.42
CA MET A 321 -13.84 -3.17 19.91
C MET A 321 -15.02 -2.38 19.34
N ASP A 322 -14.89 -1.06 19.22
CA ASP A 322 -15.91 -0.20 18.62
C ASP A 322 -16.03 -0.42 17.11
N ALA A 323 -14.92 -0.60 16.40
CA ALA A 323 -14.94 -0.99 14.99
C ALA A 323 -15.74 -2.29 14.78
N TRP A 324 -15.48 -3.30 15.62
CA TRP A 324 -16.22 -4.57 15.60
C TRP A 324 -17.72 -4.39 15.90
N ARG A 325 -18.08 -3.64 16.95
CA ARG A 325 -19.48 -3.35 17.31
C ARG A 325 -20.22 -2.60 16.21
N LEU A 326 -19.53 -1.71 15.51
CA LEU A 326 -20.07 -0.95 14.38
C LEU A 326 -20.17 -1.78 13.09
N GLY A 327 -19.66 -3.01 13.07
CA GLY A 327 -19.76 -3.91 11.92
C GLY A 327 -18.85 -3.54 10.75
N THR A 328 -17.72 -2.85 11.00
CA THR A 328 -16.75 -2.56 9.94
C THR A 328 -16.05 -3.83 9.47
N LYS A 329 -15.88 -4.02 8.15
CA LYS A 329 -15.23 -5.22 7.59
C LYS A 329 -13.71 -5.21 7.82
N SER A 330 -13.12 -4.02 7.90
CA SER A 330 -11.71 -3.80 8.23
C SER A 330 -11.54 -2.46 8.94
N VAL A 331 -10.47 -2.36 9.71
CA VAL A 331 -10.05 -1.12 10.36
C VAL A 331 -8.52 -1.05 10.33
N SER A 332 -8.00 0.13 10.00
CA SER A 332 -6.57 0.43 10.13
C SER A 332 -6.43 1.52 11.18
N VAL A 333 -5.72 1.23 12.26
CA VAL A 333 -5.56 2.16 13.38
C VAL A 333 -4.14 2.71 13.36
N TYR A 334 -4.01 4.04 13.49
CA TYR A 334 -2.72 4.71 13.56
C TYR A 334 -2.65 5.64 14.76
N ARG A 335 -1.67 5.43 15.64
CA ARG A 335 -1.32 6.41 16.66
C ARG A 335 -0.34 7.41 16.10
N ASP A 336 -0.61 8.70 16.31
CA ASP A 336 0.35 9.72 15.95
C ASP A 336 1.71 9.49 16.65
N GLY A 337 2.80 9.78 15.96
CA GLY A 337 4.17 9.56 16.41
C GLY A 337 4.62 8.10 16.52
N SER A 338 3.79 7.12 16.15
CA SER A 338 4.18 5.69 16.18
C SER A 338 5.19 5.27 15.10
N LYS A 339 5.40 6.11 14.06
CA LYS A 339 6.40 5.90 13.00
C LYS A 339 7.42 7.04 13.00
N ARG A 340 8.71 6.69 12.86
CA ARG A 340 9.85 7.64 12.90
C ARG A 340 9.91 8.65 11.75
N ALA A 341 9.26 8.34 10.62
CA ALA A 341 9.21 9.23 9.47
C ALA A 341 7.77 9.27 8.94
N GLN A 342 7.22 10.47 8.88
CA GLN A 342 5.90 10.74 8.30
C GLN A 342 6.10 11.58 7.01
N PRO A 343 5.45 11.22 5.88
CA PRO A 343 5.57 11.96 4.64
C PRO A 343 4.99 13.40 4.70
N LEU A 344 4.03 13.62 5.59
CA LEU A 344 3.35 14.89 5.81
C LEU A 344 3.28 15.13 7.32
N ASN A 345 3.58 16.36 7.76
CA ASN A 345 3.49 16.77 9.17
C ASN A 345 2.56 17.98 9.31
N THR A 346 1.96 18.15 10.49
CA THR A 346 1.03 19.25 10.83
C THR A 346 1.69 20.48 11.44
N GLY A 347 2.99 20.41 11.76
CA GLY A 347 3.77 21.53 12.29
C GLY A 347 4.93 21.92 11.39
N LEU A 348 5.28 23.21 11.40
CA LEU A 348 6.64 23.66 11.07
C LEU A 348 7.59 22.94 12.04
N ALA A 349 8.72 22.45 11.56
CA ALA A 349 9.72 21.85 12.44
C ALA A 349 10.20 22.91 13.45
N GLY A 350 9.58 22.92 14.63
CA GLY A 350 9.92 23.73 15.79
C GLY A 350 10.19 22.82 16.97
N GLU A 351 11.47 22.69 17.32
CA GLU A 351 11.98 22.17 18.60
C GLU A 351 11.73 20.72 18.99
N ALA A 352 11.47 19.82 18.03
CA ALA A 352 11.99 18.44 18.14
C ALA A 352 13.41 18.40 17.52
N GLY A 353 14.30 19.26 18.02
CA GLY A 353 15.72 19.29 17.71
C GLY A 353 16.46 18.12 18.35
N GLY A 354 16.00 16.90 18.13
CA GLY A 354 16.95 15.83 17.94
C GLY A 354 17.37 15.94 16.49
N GLU A 355 18.57 16.45 16.20
CA GLU A 355 19.23 16.11 14.94
C GLU A 355 18.95 14.63 14.72
N GLN A 356 18.34 14.24 13.57
CA GLN A 356 18.51 12.86 13.15
C GLN A 356 20.01 12.64 13.22
N PRO A 357 20.52 11.75 14.08
CA PRO A 357 21.95 11.66 14.31
C PRO A 357 22.54 11.39 12.94
N ARG A 358 23.22 12.40 12.38
CA ARG A 358 23.93 12.22 11.12
C ARG A 358 24.78 11.00 11.37
N PRO A 359 24.69 9.94 10.55
CA PRO A 359 25.39 8.71 10.85
C PRO A 359 26.87 9.08 11.03
N VAL A 360 27.34 9.03 12.28
CA VAL A 360 28.70 9.43 12.62
C VAL A 360 29.56 8.22 12.34
N ARG A 361 30.53 8.38 11.46
CA ARG A 361 31.45 7.30 11.11
C ARG A 361 32.21 6.86 12.36
N ARG A 362 31.95 5.65 12.84
CA ARG A 362 32.74 4.98 13.88
C ARG A 362 34.02 4.44 13.23
N LYS A 363 35.12 5.16 13.38
CA LYS A 363 36.44 4.68 12.92
C LYS A 363 36.95 3.59 13.85
N LEU A 364 37.66 2.61 13.30
CA LEU A 364 38.36 1.60 14.07
C LEU A 364 39.74 2.16 14.51
N PRO A 365 40.27 1.76 15.70
CA PRO A 365 41.60 2.14 16.17
C PRO A 365 42.71 1.64 15.24
N ASP A 366 43.92 2.20 15.30
CA ASP A 366 45.02 1.81 14.42
C ASP A 366 45.42 0.34 14.59
N GLU A 367 45.39 -0.16 15.83
CA GLU A 367 45.55 -1.57 16.20
C GLU A 367 44.20 -2.19 16.58
N ARG A 368 43.88 -3.35 16.02
CA ARG A 368 42.57 -4.01 16.20
C ARG A 368 42.65 -5.52 15.98
N ASP A 369 41.72 -6.25 16.56
CA ASP A 369 41.53 -7.67 16.26
C ASP A 369 40.96 -7.85 14.86
N ALA A 370 41.41 -8.90 14.15
CA ALA A 370 40.92 -9.23 12.83
C ALA A 370 40.75 -10.74 12.62
N VAL A 371 39.71 -11.11 11.90
CA VAL A 371 39.48 -12.48 11.43
C VAL A 371 39.92 -12.59 9.98
N ILE A 372 40.86 -13.49 9.70
CA ILE A 372 41.36 -13.74 8.35
C ILE A 372 40.86 -15.10 7.88
N HIS A 373 40.25 -15.14 6.70
CA HIS A 373 39.76 -16.36 6.06
C HIS A 373 40.25 -16.50 4.65
N LYS A 374 40.82 -17.66 4.34
CA LYS A 374 41.23 -18.02 2.99
C LYS A 374 40.09 -18.74 2.28
N PHE A 375 39.79 -18.34 1.06
CA PHE A 375 38.78 -19.00 0.23
C PHE A 375 39.34 -19.43 -1.13
N ASP A 376 38.62 -20.38 -1.74
CA ASP A 376 38.86 -20.93 -3.07
C ASP A 376 37.49 -21.21 -3.70
N ILE A 377 37.14 -20.44 -4.73
CA ILE A 377 35.88 -20.58 -5.48
C ILE A 377 36.28 -20.92 -6.92
N ALA A 378 36.00 -22.15 -7.35
CA ALA A 378 36.32 -22.62 -8.70
C ALA A 378 37.78 -22.33 -9.15
N GLY A 379 38.76 -22.42 -8.23
CA GLY A 379 40.18 -22.17 -8.51
C GLY A 379 40.61 -20.71 -8.34
N TYR A 380 39.68 -19.79 -8.08
CA TYR A 380 39.98 -18.41 -7.69
C TYR A 380 40.20 -18.33 -6.19
N LYS A 381 41.47 -18.09 -5.80
CA LYS A 381 41.89 -18.01 -4.41
C LYS A 381 41.94 -16.55 -3.95
N GLY A 382 41.55 -16.33 -2.71
CA GLY A 382 41.65 -15.03 -2.07
C GLY A 382 41.61 -15.12 -0.55
N TYR A 383 41.77 -13.96 0.09
CA TYR A 383 41.68 -13.78 1.54
C TYR A 383 40.64 -12.71 1.85
N ILE A 384 39.81 -12.99 2.86
CA ILE A 384 38.92 -12.03 3.49
C ILE A 384 39.57 -11.68 4.82
N THR A 385 39.81 -10.39 5.07
CA THR A 385 40.26 -9.90 6.36
C THR A 385 39.16 -9.00 6.92
N VAL A 386 38.60 -9.35 8.07
CA VAL A 386 37.55 -8.56 8.74
C VAL A 386 38.11 -7.97 10.02
N GLY A 387 38.25 -6.65 10.07
CA GLY A 387 38.63 -5.92 11.27
C GLY A 387 37.43 -5.76 12.20
N LEU A 388 37.65 -5.97 13.50
CA LEU A 388 36.60 -5.96 14.52
C LEU A 388 36.64 -4.67 15.33
N PHE A 389 35.46 -4.25 15.78
CA PHE A 389 35.33 -3.30 16.88
C PHE A 389 35.64 -3.99 18.21
N GLU A 390 35.83 -3.19 19.27
CA GLU A 390 36.08 -3.67 20.64
C GLU A 390 34.98 -4.62 21.17
N ASP A 391 33.76 -4.49 20.65
CA ASP A 391 32.60 -5.34 20.98
C ASP A 391 32.56 -6.67 20.20
N GLY A 392 33.58 -6.93 19.37
CA GLY A 392 33.68 -8.13 18.52
C GLY A 392 32.84 -8.07 17.25
N SER A 393 32.09 -7.00 17.00
CA SER A 393 31.33 -6.83 15.76
C SER A 393 32.22 -6.39 14.60
N PRO A 394 31.88 -6.74 13.35
CA PRO A 394 32.71 -6.40 12.19
C PRO A 394 32.60 -4.91 11.85
N GLY A 395 33.74 -4.25 11.73
CA GLY A 395 33.82 -2.82 11.43
C GLY A 395 34.44 -2.48 10.07
N GLU A 396 35.26 -3.37 9.51
CA GLU A 396 35.79 -3.21 8.16
C GLU A 396 36.13 -4.56 7.53
N MET A 397 36.24 -4.58 6.21
CA MET A 397 36.57 -5.77 5.45
C MET A 397 37.54 -5.42 4.32
N PHE A 398 38.54 -6.28 4.12
CA PHE A 398 39.46 -6.25 2.99
C PHE A 398 39.38 -7.57 2.22
N LEU A 399 39.54 -7.50 0.90
CA LEU A 399 39.45 -8.64 0.01
C LEU A 399 40.68 -8.68 -0.89
N VAL A 400 41.55 -9.67 -0.69
CA VAL A 400 42.79 -9.81 -1.49
C VAL A 400 42.68 -11.03 -2.38
N MET A 401 42.72 -10.84 -3.70
CA MET A 401 42.71 -11.93 -4.68
C MET A 401 44.13 -12.37 -5.05
N SER A 402 44.39 -13.68 -5.13
CA SER A 402 45.74 -14.22 -5.36
C SER A 402 46.26 -14.12 -6.80
N LYS A 403 45.44 -13.70 -7.76
CA LYS A 403 45.89 -13.38 -9.13
C LYS A 403 45.99 -11.87 -9.27
N GLU A 404 47.20 -11.33 -9.25
CA GLU A 404 47.47 -9.90 -9.42
C GLU A 404 47.12 -9.43 -10.84
N GLY A 405 46.63 -8.19 -10.96
CA GLY A 405 46.46 -7.50 -12.25
C GLY A 405 45.13 -7.70 -12.99
N SER A 406 44.10 -8.29 -12.37
CA SER A 406 42.77 -8.44 -13.00
C SER A 406 41.78 -7.37 -12.56
N THR A 407 40.81 -7.00 -13.43
CA THR A 407 39.66 -6.14 -13.10
C THR A 407 38.92 -6.58 -11.83
N ILE A 408 38.95 -7.88 -11.52
CA ILE A 408 38.33 -8.48 -10.34
C ILE A 408 38.99 -7.99 -9.05
N SER A 409 40.31 -7.79 -9.03
CA SER A 409 41.02 -7.30 -7.83
C SER A 409 40.64 -5.85 -7.52
N GLY A 410 40.64 -4.97 -8.53
CA GLY A 410 40.24 -3.57 -8.33
C GLY A 410 38.76 -3.42 -7.94
N PHE A 411 37.88 -4.27 -8.49
CA PHE A 411 36.49 -4.31 -8.06
C PHE A 411 36.34 -4.85 -6.64
N ALA A 412 37.07 -5.91 -6.26
CA ALA A 412 37.04 -6.47 -4.92
C ALA A 412 37.50 -5.45 -3.87
N ASP A 413 38.57 -4.71 -4.13
CA ASP A 413 39.07 -3.65 -3.24
C ASP A 413 38.03 -2.52 -3.07
N SER A 414 37.49 -2.02 -4.19
CA SER A 414 36.48 -0.96 -4.18
C SER A 414 35.21 -1.39 -3.45
N PHE A 415 34.78 -2.64 -3.66
CA PHE A 415 33.62 -3.22 -2.99
C PHE A 415 33.87 -3.41 -1.49
N ALA A 416 35.02 -3.94 -1.10
CA ALA A 416 35.42 -4.11 0.29
C ALA A 416 35.46 -2.77 1.03
N GLN A 417 35.97 -1.73 0.37
CA GLN A 417 35.96 -0.37 0.91
C GLN A 417 34.54 0.17 1.10
N SER A 418 33.65 -0.04 0.12
CA SER A 418 32.24 0.34 0.24
C SER A 418 31.56 -0.36 1.42
N VAL A 419 31.76 -1.66 1.58
CA VAL A 419 31.23 -2.44 2.71
C VAL A 419 31.79 -1.94 4.05
N SER A 420 33.09 -1.62 4.10
CA SER A 420 33.72 -1.03 5.29
C SER A 420 33.07 0.30 5.68
N TYR A 421 32.79 1.17 4.72
CA TYR A 421 32.04 2.41 5.00
C TYR A 421 30.65 2.13 5.55
N ASN A 422 29.91 1.19 4.97
CA ASN A 422 28.58 0.83 5.45
C ASN A 422 28.62 0.36 6.92
N LEU A 423 29.55 -0.52 7.27
CA LEU A 423 29.73 -1.01 8.65
C LEU A 423 30.10 0.14 9.61
N GLN A 424 31.01 1.02 9.21
CA GLN A 424 31.44 2.17 10.03
C GLN A 424 30.35 3.23 10.21
N TYR A 425 29.37 3.32 9.30
CA TYR A 425 28.18 4.17 9.44
C TYR A 425 27.00 3.46 10.12
N GLY A 426 27.20 2.26 10.66
CA GLY A 426 26.22 1.55 11.48
C GLY A 426 25.18 0.75 10.70
N VAL A 427 25.42 0.44 9.42
CA VAL A 427 24.55 -0.48 8.67
C VAL A 427 24.65 -1.87 9.29
N PRO A 428 23.55 -2.49 9.73
CA PRO A 428 23.58 -3.82 10.33
C PRO A 428 24.11 -4.87 9.35
N LEU A 429 25.00 -5.76 9.82
CA LEU A 429 25.54 -6.85 8.98
C LEU A 429 24.42 -7.71 8.38
N GLN A 430 23.36 -7.99 9.13
CA GLN A 430 22.20 -8.75 8.65
C GLN A 430 21.64 -8.16 7.35
N THR A 431 21.50 -6.84 7.27
CA THR A 431 20.98 -6.15 6.08
C THR A 431 21.89 -6.35 4.87
N LEU A 432 23.21 -6.32 5.07
CA LEU A 432 24.18 -6.58 4.00
C LEU A 432 24.13 -8.05 3.56
N VAL A 433 24.03 -8.99 4.51
CA VAL A 433 23.89 -10.41 4.22
C VAL A 433 22.62 -10.71 3.43
N ASP A 434 21.48 -10.16 3.85
CA ASP A 434 20.19 -10.35 3.16
C ASP A 434 20.23 -9.77 1.74
N LYS A 435 20.95 -8.65 1.54
CA LYS A 435 21.04 -7.98 0.25
C LYS A 435 21.98 -8.70 -0.73
N PHE A 436 23.13 -9.16 -0.25
CA PHE A 436 24.22 -9.62 -1.11
C PHE A 436 24.32 -11.14 -1.24
N SER A 437 23.73 -11.89 -0.30
CA SER A 437 23.60 -13.34 -0.44
C SER A 437 22.78 -13.66 -1.69
N HIS A 438 23.18 -14.72 -2.37
CA HIS A 438 22.60 -15.24 -3.61
C HIS A 438 22.73 -14.38 -4.87
N THR A 439 23.51 -13.30 -4.82
CA THR A 439 23.93 -12.56 -6.01
C THR A 439 24.72 -13.46 -6.97
N ARG A 440 24.40 -13.42 -8.27
CA ARG A 440 24.95 -14.32 -9.29
C ARG A 440 25.86 -13.59 -10.28
N PHE A 441 27.13 -13.96 -10.33
CA PHE A 441 28.11 -13.56 -11.36
C PHE A 441 29.42 -14.33 -11.15
N GLU A 442 30.25 -14.41 -12.19
CA GLU A 442 31.55 -15.09 -12.12
C GLU A 442 32.60 -14.27 -11.32
N PRO A 443 33.44 -14.88 -10.47
CA PRO A 443 33.61 -16.33 -10.30
C PRO A 443 32.53 -16.99 -9.44
N ALA A 444 31.96 -18.08 -9.95
CA ALA A 444 30.98 -18.93 -9.27
C ALA A 444 31.39 -20.41 -9.33
N GLY A 445 30.89 -21.23 -8.40
CA GLY A 445 31.08 -22.68 -8.42
C GLY A 445 31.36 -23.30 -7.06
N LEU A 446 31.91 -24.51 -7.10
CA LEU A 446 32.24 -25.29 -5.90
C LEU A 446 33.33 -24.59 -5.08
N THR A 447 33.17 -24.65 -3.76
CA THR A 447 34.14 -24.13 -2.80
C THR A 447 34.65 -25.23 -1.90
N LYS A 448 35.77 -24.98 -1.23
CA LYS A 448 36.34 -25.89 -0.21
C LYS A 448 35.71 -25.71 1.18
N ASN A 449 34.80 -24.74 1.35
CA ASN A 449 34.15 -24.49 2.62
C ASN A 449 32.91 -25.39 2.78
N PRO A 450 32.85 -26.30 3.77
CA PRO A 450 31.70 -27.18 3.97
C PRO A 450 30.41 -26.43 4.32
N GLU A 451 30.52 -25.23 4.90
CA GLU A 451 29.40 -24.36 5.25
C GLU A 451 28.83 -23.63 4.02
N VAL A 452 29.65 -23.40 2.99
CA VAL A 452 29.27 -22.69 1.75
C VAL A 452 29.74 -23.48 0.53
N ARG A 453 29.18 -24.69 0.32
CA ARG A 453 29.68 -25.66 -0.67
C ARG A 453 29.68 -25.15 -2.12
N ILE A 454 28.68 -24.35 -2.49
CA ILE A 454 28.52 -23.78 -3.83
C ILE A 454 28.30 -22.28 -3.70
N ALA A 455 29.20 -21.49 -4.28
CA ALA A 455 29.11 -20.05 -4.43
C ALA A 455 28.44 -19.67 -5.76
N LYS A 456 27.49 -18.74 -5.71
CA LYS A 456 26.85 -18.13 -6.90
C LYS A 456 27.63 -16.91 -7.41
N SER A 457 28.49 -16.35 -6.56
CA SER A 457 29.50 -15.34 -6.87
C SER A 457 30.49 -15.23 -5.71
N ILE A 458 31.57 -14.47 -5.90
CA ILE A 458 32.48 -14.10 -4.82
C ILE A 458 31.77 -13.34 -3.68
N VAL A 459 30.88 -12.40 -4.04
CA VAL A 459 30.11 -11.59 -3.07
C VAL A 459 29.15 -12.45 -2.27
N ASP A 460 28.42 -13.35 -2.93
CA ASP A 460 27.53 -14.31 -2.29
C ASP A 460 28.29 -15.27 -1.35
N TYR A 461 29.52 -15.67 -1.68
CA TYR A 461 30.35 -16.44 -0.77
C TYR A 461 30.76 -15.64 0.47
N ILE A 462 31.26 -14.41 0.28
CA ILE A 462 31.73 -13.55 1.36
C ILE A 462 30.63 -13.33 2.40
N PHE A 463 29.43 -12.93 1.98
CA PHE A 463 28.36 -12.61 2.94
C PHE A 463 27.78 -13.84 3.63
N ARG A 464 27.74 -14.99 2.95
CA ARG A 464 27.35 -16.24 3.61
C ARG A 464 28.40 -16.72 4.60
N TRP A 465 29.68 -16.51 4.31
CA TRP A 465 30.76 -16.76 5.27
C TRP A 465 30.72 -15.78 6.46
N MET A 466 30.50 -14.48 6.22
CA MET A 466 30.30 -13.52 7.31
C MET A 466 29.10 -13.88 8.19
N ALA A 467 28.03 -14.42 7.60
CA ALA A 467 26.89 -14.93 8.36
C ALA A 467 27.28 -16.10 9.27
N THR A 468 28.12 -17.05 8.82
CA THR A 468 28.57 -18.17 9.67
C THR A 468 29.37 -17.68 10.88
N ARG A 469 30.04 -16.54 10.75
CA ARG A 469 30.93 -16.02 11.78
C ARG A 469 30.29 -15.05 12.76
N PHE A 470 29.36 -14.21 12.32
CA PHE A 470 28.89 -13.06 13.09
C PHE A 470 27.37 -13.01 13.32
N LEU A 471 26.59 -13.89 12.70
CA LEU A 471 25.12 -13.88 12.81
C LEU A 471 24.57 -15.10 13.55
N SER A 472 23.33 -14.98 14.04
CA SER A 472 22.65 -16.05 14.77
C SER A 472 22.38 -17.29 13.89
N PRO A 473 22.16 -18.47 14.49
CA PRO A 473 21.84 -19.69 13.74
C PRO A 473 20.64 -19.55 12.80
N GLU A 474 19.62 -18.79 13.17
CA GLU A 474 18.44 -18.52 12.34
C GLU A 474 18.82 -17.69 11.11
N ALA A 475 19.64 -16.66 11.31
CA ALA A 475 20.13 -15.81 10.23
C ALA A 475 21.03 -16.58 9.25
N GLN A 476 21.85 -17.51 9.75
CA GLN A 476 22.67 -18.40 8.94
C GLN A 476 21.82 -19.30 8.02
N ILE A 477 20.72 -19.85 8.54
CA ILE A 477 19.79 -20.66 7.75
C ILE A 477 19.17 -19.83 6.62
N ARG A 478 18.71 -18.61 6.93
CA ARG A 478 18.16 -17.69 5.91
C ARG A 478 19.18 -17.33 4.84
N ALA A 479 20.44 -17.15 5.21
CA ALA A 479 21.54 -16.91 4.27
C ALA A 479 21.92 -18.15 3.44
N GLY A 480 21.39 -19.33 3.74
CA GLY A 480 21.69 -20.57 3.01
C GLY A 480 23.05 -21.18 3.39
N VAL A 481 23.44 -21.05 4.67
CA VAL A 481 24.61 -21.70 5.26
C VAL A 481 24.30 -23.18 5.56
N ASN A 482 25.20 -24.07 5.15
CA ASN A 482 25.08 -25.51 5.41
C ASN A 482 25.56 -25.83 6.84
N LYS A 483 24.74 -26.51 7.65
CA LYS A 483 25.19 -27.03 8.95
C LYS A 483 26.03 -28.30 8.77
N PRO A 484 27.07 -28.53 9.59
CA PRO A 484 27.63 -29.87 9.78
C PRO A 484 26.52 -30.81 10.26
N ARG A 485 26.44 -32.01 9.65
CA ARG A 485 25.52 -33.06 10.08
C ARG A 485 26.08 -33.66 11.36
N GLU A 486 25.59 -33.26 12.52
CA GLU A 486 25.87 -33.99 13.76
C GLU A 486 25.34 -35.42 13.58
N ALA A 487 26.19 -36.40 13.89
CA ALA A 487 25.86 -37.82 13.83
C ALA A 487 24.83 -38.14 14.92
N VAL A 488 23.55 -38.06 14.60
CA VAL A 488 22.49 -38.59 15.44
C VAL A 488 22.34 -40.08 15.12
N ASN A 489 22.88 -40.90 16.03
CA ASN A 489 22.54 -42.30 16.15
C ASN A 489 21.03 -42.46 16.37
N GLY A 490 20.41 -43.33 15.57
CA GLY A 490 19.20 -44.08 15.90
C GLY A 490 17.88 -43.30 16.05
N ALA A 491 17.13 -43.20 14.95
CA ALA A 491 15.66 -43.36 14.95
C ALA A 491 15.17 -43.58 13.51
N GLU A 492 14.22 -44.50 13.37
CA GLU A 492 13.80 -45.20 12.15
C GLU A 492 13.26 -44.32 11.02
N GLN A 493 13.58 -44.71 9.78
CA GLN A 493 12.89 -44.25 8.57
C GLN A 493 11.60 -45.05 8.40
N PRO A 494 10.45 -44.42 8.11
CA PRO A 494 9.39 -45.10 7.38
C PRO A 494 9.69 -45.01 5.88
N GLU A 495 9.86 -46.17 5.25
CA GLU A 495 9.82 -46.34 3.80
C GLU A 495 8.43 -45.93 3.26
N THR A 496 8.41 -45.16 2.17
CA THR A 496 7.36 -45.31 1.16
C THR A 496 8.00 -45.36 -0.21
N ALA A 497 7.99 -46.58 -0.78
CA ALA A 497 8.41 -46.89 -2.12
C ALA A 497 7.39 -46.39 -3.16
N TYR A 498 7.88 -45.78 -4.23
CA TYR A 498 7.35 -46.03 -5.57
C TYR A 498 8.53 -46.18 -6.53
N ALA A 499 8.76 -47.41 -6.95
CA ALA A 499 9.68 -47.76 -8.02
C ALA A 499 8.93 -47.68 -9.36
N THR A 500 9.58 -47.15 -10.39
CA THR A 500 9.34 -47.61 -11.77
C THR A 500 10.66 -47.64 -12.53
N LYS A 501 10.89 -48.80 -13.14
CA LYS A 501 12.11 -49.31 -13.76
C LYS A 501 12.42 -48.59 -15.08
N SER A 502 13.69 -48.40 -15.42
CA SER A 502 14.15 -48.24 -16.81
C SER A 502 15.16 -49.33 -17.16
N GLN A 503 14.85 -50.15 -18.17
CA GLN A 503 15.81 -50.98 -18.90
C GLN A 503 16.04 -50.35 -20.29
N ALA A 504 17.31 -50.23 -20.71
CA ALA A 504 17.76 -49.90 -22.08
C ALA A 504 17.76 -51.17 -22.95
N GLY A 505 17.71 -51.22 -24.30
CA GLY A 505 17.73 -50.32 -25.49
C GLY A 505 17.43 -51.23 -26.74
N PRO A 506 17.88 -51.01 -28.01
CA PRO A 506 18.54 -49.87 -28.70
C PRO A 506 18.06 -49.54 -30.17
N ALA A 507 18.68 -48.49 -30.78
CA ALA A 507 18.95 -48.18 -32.22
C ALA A 507 17.76 -47.90 -33.21
N ALA A 508 17.82 -47.09 -34.28
CA ALA A 508 18.68 -46.04 -34.84
C ALA A 508 17.94 -45.37 -36.05
N GLU A 509 18.36 -44.16 -36.46
CA GLU A 509 18.49 -43.63 -37.86
C GLU A 509 18.00 -42.19 -38.19
N THR A 510 19.00 -41.35 -38.49
CA THR A 510 19.12 -40.35 -39.60
C THR A 510 18.50 -38.94 -39.56
N ALA A 511 19.31 -37.99 -40.06
CA ALA A 511 19.31 -36.51 -39.96
C ALA A 511 18.49 -35.81 -41.10
N PRO A 512 18.49 -34.46 -41.39
CA PRO A 512 19.56 -33.44 -41.28
C PRO A 512 19.10 -31.98 -40.86
N PRO A 513 19.97 -30.94 -40.91
CA PRO A 513 19.82 -29.68 -40.13
C PRO A 513 19.57 -28.35 -40.91
N THR A 514 19.04 -27.35 -40.16
CA THR A 514 19.05 -25.85 -40.21
C THR A 514 18.94 -25.06 -41.55
N PRO A 515 18.29 -23.87 -41.56
CA PRO A 515 19.10 -22.64 -41.53
C PRO A 515 18.55 -21.46 -40.69
N THR A 516 19.47 -20.52 -40.51
CA THR A 516 19.56 -19.31 -39.68
C THR A 516 18.86 -18.04 -40.18
N ARG A 517 18.81 -17.05 -39.27
CA ARG A 517 19.05 -15.58 -39.44
C ARG A 517 17.85 -14.64 -39.68
N THR A 518 17.61 -13.71 -38.74
CA THR A 518 17.95 -12.25 -38.79
C THR A 518 16.93 -11.39 -38.02
N ASN A 519 17.45 -10.48 -37.20
CA ASN A 519 16.91 -9.16 -36.81
C ASN A 519 18.07 -8.50 -36.03
N ASP A 520 19.01 -7.85 -36.72
CA ASP A 520 19.02 -6.41 -37.05
C ASP A 520 18.90 -5.50 -35.81
N ASP A 521 20.08 -5.09 -35.33
CA ASP A 521 20.32 -3.86 -34.60
C ASP A 521 20.09 -2.67 -35.52
N ARG A 522 19.16 -1.75 -35.19
CA ARG A 522 19.26 -0.31 -35.48
C ARG A 522 18.47 0.52 -34.45
N ASP A 523 19.23 1.32 -33.70
CA ASP A 523 18.96 2.72 -33.34
C ASP A 523 17.61 3.11 -32.68
N ALA A 524 17.68 3.35 -31.36
CA ALA A 524 17.05 4.53 -30.72
C ALA A 524 17.83 5.81 -31.14
N PRO A 525 17.30 7.06 -31.13
CA PRO A 525 16.19 7.65 -30.35
C PRO A 525 15.19 8.49 -31.23
N PRO A 526 14.22 9.28 -30.72
CA PRO A 526 13.86 9.70 -29.34
C PRO A 526 12.60 9.06 -28.73
#